data_AF-A0A6P0NPX3-F1
#
_entry.id   AF-A0A6P0NPX3-F1
#
_cell.length_a   1.000
_cell.length_b   1.000
_cell.length_c   1.000
_cell.angle_alpha   90.00
_cell.angle_beta   90.00
_cell.angle_gamma   90.00
#
_symmetry.space_group_name_H-M   'P 1'
#
loop_
_entity.id
_entity.type
_entity.pdbx_description
1 polymer ?
#
loop_
_entity_poly.entity_id
_entity_poly.type
_entity_poly.pdbx_seq_one_letter_code
_entity_poly.pdbx_strand_id
1 'polypeptide(L)'
;MYENIVDFNGDNRTDVALLRQDAGWGTMPVAFSDTDGSFTVTNEPIGNFATNWATASGVEVLTGDFNGDNRTDVALLRQDAGWVTMPVAFSETDGSFTVTNEPIGDFASWATASGVEVLTGDFNGDNRTDVALLRQDAGWGTMPVAFSDTDGSFTVTNEPIGNFANWATDSGVEVLTGDFNGDNRTDVALLRQDAGWGTMPVAFSDSDGSFTVTNESIGNFANWATDSGVEILA
;
A
#
# COMPACT_ATOMS: atom_id res chain seq x y z
N MET A 1 -9.45 -14.68 -2.98
CA MET A 1 -9.04 -14.07 -4.25
C MET A 1 -9.94 -12.86 -4.46
N TYR A 2 -9.60 -11.76 -3.80
CA TYR A 2 -10.04 -10.44 -4.23
C TYR A 2 -8.91 -9.97 -5.15
N GLU A 3 -9.17 -9.93 -6.45
CA GLU A 3 -8.31 -9.12 -7.32
C GLU A 3 -8.44 -7.69 -6.80
N ASN A 4 -7.32 -6.97 -6.64
CA ASN A 4 -7.30 -5.54 -6.32
C ASN A 4 -7.92 -4.77 -7.50
N ILE A 5 -9.24 -4.83 -7.63
CA ILE A 5 -9.99 -3.98 -8.53
C ILE A 5 -10.11 -2.62 -7.86
N VAL A 6 -9.75 -1.59 -8.59
CA VAL A 6 -10.06 -0.22 -8.21
C VAL A 6 -11.54 -0.03 -8.50
N ASP A 7 -12.41 -0.03 -7.49
CA ASP A 7 -13.86 0.07 -7.61
C ASP A 7 -14.37 1.17 -6.67
N PHE A 8 -14.65 2.36 -7.19
CA PHE A 8 -14.98 3.54 -6.39
C PHE A 8 -16.48 3.62 -6.02
N ASN A 9 -17.34 2.80 -6.65
CA ASN A 9 -18.79 2.83 -6.41
C ASN A 9 -19.37 1.52 -5.85
N GLY A 10 -18.57 0.47 -5.73
CA GLY A 10 -18.92 -0.83 -5.17
C GLY A 10 -19.71 -1.73 -6.12
N ASP A 11 -19.61 -1.50 -7.43
CA ASP A 11 -20.36 -2.27 -8.44
C ASP A 11 -19.61 -3.52 -8.95
N ASN A 12 -18.43 -3.79 -8.38
CA ASN A 12 -17.49 -4.87 -8.70
C ASN A 12 -16.91 -4.78 -10.11
N ARG A 13 -16.70 -3.56 -10.63
CA ARG A 13 -16.00 -3.30 -11.88
C ARG A 13 -14.88 -2.31 -11.64
N THR A 14 -13.82 -2.44 -12.44
CA THR A 14 -12.67 -1.54 -12.33
C THR A 14 -13.00 -0.17 -12.91
N ASP A 15 -12.89 0.84 -12.06
CA ASP A 15 -13.01 2.26 -12.34
C ASP A 15 -11.63 2.92 -12.50
N VAL A 16 -11.64 4.20 -12.91
CA VAL A 16 -10.42 5.00 -13.02
C VAL A 16 -10.62 6.35 -12.36
N ALA A 17 -9.80 6.69 -11.37
CA ALA A 17 -9.77 8.03 -10.76
C ALA A 17 -8.49 8.79 -11.12
N LEU A 18 -8.59 10.11 -11.14
CA LEU A 18 -7.47 11.01 -11.34
C LEU A 18 -7.28 11.91 -10.12
N LEU A 19 -6.08 11.88 -9.54
CA LEU A 19 -5.67 12.84 -8.52
C LEU A 19 -4.50 13.67 -9.04
N ARG A 20 -4.62 14.99 -8.93
CA ARG A 20 -3.55 15.90 -9.34
C ARG A 20 -2.61 16.20 -8.18
N GLN A 21 -1.30 15.96 -8.37
CA GLN A 21 -0.26 16.19 -7.36
C GLN A 21 0.59 17.45 -7.60
N ASP A 22 0.13 18.35 -8.47
CA ASP A 22 0.70 19.66 -8.72
C ASP A 22 -0.37 20.75 -8.75
N ALA A 23 0.04 22.02 -8.68
CA ALA A 23 -0.88 23.15 -8.60
C ALA A 23 -1.88 23.18 -9.77
N GLY A 24 -3.17 23.21 -9.46
CA GLY A 24 -4.18 22.90 -10.47
C GLY A 24 -5.64 22.96 -10.08
N TRP A 25 -6.41 22.00 -10.59
CA TRP A 25 -7.80 21.78 -10.23
C TRP A 25 -7.90 21.07 -8.87
N GLY A 26 -8.94 21.39 -8.11
CA GLY A 26 -9.15 20.93 -6.73
C GLY A 26 -10.23 19.86 -6.58
N THR A 27 -10.36 19.03 -7.60
CA THR A 27 -11.37 17.96 -7.69
C THR A 27 -10.71 16.59 -7.76
N MET A 28 -11.51 15.53 -7.86
CA MET A 28 -11.05 14.18 -8.23
C MET A 28 -12.07 13.60 -9.23
N PRO A 29 -11.78 13.66 -10.55
CA PRO A 29 -12.58 12.98 -11.55
C PRO A 29 -12.52 11.47 -11.36
N VAL A 30 -13.68 10.81 -11.43
CA VAL A 30 -13.80 9.35 -11.44
C VAL A 30 -14.57 8.94 -12.67
N ALA A 31 -14.04 8.00 -13.43
CA ALA A 31 -14.68 7.36 -14.57
C ALA A 31 -15.17 5.97 -14.15
N PHE A 32 -16.47 5.86 -13.91
CA PHE A 32 -17.14 4.61 -13.56
C PHE A 32 -17.33 3.73 -14.79
N SER A 33 -16.86 2.48 -14.74
CA SER A 33 -16.97 1.57 -15.88
C SER A 33 -18.41 1.06 -16.06
N ASP A 34 -18.91 1.09 -17.29
CA ASP A 34 -20.24 0.60 -17.64
C ASP A 34 -20.21 -0.82 -18.25
N THR A 35 -21.35 -1.53 -18.24
CA THR A 35 -21.41 -2.94 -18.68
C THR A 35 -21.22 -3.12 -20.18
N ASP A 36 -21.33 -2.04 -20.95
CA ASP A 36 -21.11 -1.99 -22.39
C ASP A 36 -19.71 -1.48 -22.77
N GLY A 37 -18.84 -1.24 -21.79
CA GLY A 37 -17.49 -0.71 -21.96
C GLY A 37 -17.42 0.81 -22.10
N SER A 38 -18.52 1.55 -21.88
CA SER A 38 -18.46 3.01 -21.71
C SER A 38 -18.02 3.40 -20.29
N PHE A 39 -17.89 4.71 -20.06
CA PHE A 39 -17.61 5.26 -18.74
C PHE A 39 -18.57 6.40 -18.41
N THR A 40 -19.10 6.39 -17.19
CA THR A 40 -19.83 7.51 -16.60
C THR A 40 -18.89 8.31 -15.71
N VAL A 41 -18.70 9.60 -16.00
CA VAL A 41 -17.70 10.43 -15.32
C VAL A 41 -18.34 11.38 -14.31
N THR A 42 -17.86 11.37 -13.07
CA THR A 42 -18.10 12.40 -12.05
C THR A 42 -16.85 13.24 -11.85
N ASN A 43 -17.01 14.45 -11.30
CA ASN A 43 -15.89 15.33 -11.02
C ASN A 43 -16.25 16.29 -9.89
N GLU A 44 -16.06 15.82 -8.65
CA GLU A 44 -16.46 16.56 -7.45
C GLU A 44 -15.25 17.21 -6.75
N PRO A 45 -15.42 18.39 -6.13
CA PRO A 45 -14.39 19.00 -5.30
C PRO A 45 -14.19 18.23 -4.00
N ILE A 46 -12.93 17.94 -3.66
CA ILE A 46 -12.55 17.22 -2.42
C ILE A 46 -11.74 18.09 -1.44
N GLY A 47 -11.91 19.41 -1.55
CA GLY A 47 -11.38 20.40 -0.61
C GLY A 47 -9.85 20.38 -0.49
N ASN A 48 -9.36 20.43 0.75
CA ASN A 48 -7.92 20.45 1.06
C ASN A 48 -7.19 19.19 0.59
N PHE A 49 -7.90 18.06 0.43
CA PHE A 49 -7.30 16.82 -0.05
C PHE A 49 -6.66 17.02 -1.42
N ALA A 50 -7.41 17.50 -2.42
CA ALA A 50 -6.87 17.78 -3.75
C ALA A 50 -6.09 19.10 -3.84
N THR A 51 -6.46 20.13 -3.06
CA THR A 51 -5.89 21.48 -3.27
C THR A 51 -4.63 21.77 -2.47
N ASN A 52 -4.36 21.01 -1.40
CA ASN A 52 -3.25 21.28 -0.48
C ASN A 52 -2.45 20.01 -0.18
N TRP A 53 -3.13 18.95 0.28
CA TRP A 53 -2.44 17.75 0.74
C TRP A 53 -1.85 16.95 -0.42
N ALA A 54 -2.63 16.64 -1.45
CA ALA A 54 -2.14 15.88 -2.61
C ALA A 54 -1.04 16.59 -3.41
N THR A 55 -0.97 17.93 -3.33
CA THR A 55 0.02 18.74 -4.04
C THR A 55 1.27 19.04 -3.22
N ALA A 56 1.35 18.57 -1.98
CA ALA A 56 2.53 18.72 -1.16
C ALA A 56 3.69 17.84 -1.68
N SER A 57 4.93 18.31 -1.51
CA SER A 57 6.12 17.54 -1.91
C SER A 57 6.23 16.24 -1.12
N GLY A 58 6.73 15.20 -1.80
CA GLY A 58 6.98 13.89 -1.18
C GLY A 58 5.70 13.15 -0.79
N VAL A 59 4.54 13.52 -1.34
CA VAL A 59 3.28 12.79 -1.12
C VAL A 59 3.19 11.63 -2.08
N GLU A 60 2.94 10.46 -1.51
CA GLU A 60 2.57 9.23 -2.19
C GLU A 60 1.06 9.03 -2.08
N VAL A 61 0.46 8.57 -3.17
CA VAL A 61 -0.99 8.28 -3.26
C VAL A 61 -1.18 6.79 -3.13
N LEU A 62 -1.94 6.40 -2.12
CA LEU A 62 -2.27 5.00 -1.84
C LEU A 62 -3.75 4.77 -2.16
N THR A 63 -4.09 3.58 -2.63
CA THR A 63 -5.46 3.18 -2.93
C THR A 63 -5.80 1.86 -2.24
N GLY A 64 -7.02 1.74 -1.76
CA GLY A 64 -7.57 0.54 -1.15
C GLY A 64 -8.83 0.84 -0.37
N ASP A 65 -9.54 -0.18 0.09
CA ASP A 65 -10.71 -0.03 0.97
C ASP A 65 -10.23 0.22 2.40
N PHE A 66 -10.13 1.49 2.82
CA PHE A 66 -9.58 1.83 4.13
C PHE A 66 -10.63 1.76 5.24
N ASN A 67 -11.93 1.76 4.92
CA ASN A 67 -13.01 1.76 5.92
C ASN A 67 -13.82 0.44 6.00
N GLY A 68 -13.60 -0.49 5.08
CA GLY A 68 -14.24 -1.81 5.01
C GLY A 68 -15.61 -1.81 4.32
N ASP A 69 -15.90 -0.82 3.48
CA ASP A 69 -17.18 -0.71 2.77
C ASP A 69 -17.20 -1.38 1.38
N ASN A 70 -16.08 -1.99 0.99
CA ASN A 70 -15.80 -2.64 -0.30
C ASN A 70 -15.71 -1.68 -1.48
N ARG A 71 -15.41 -0.39 -1.23
CA ARG A 71 -15.07 0.58 -2.27
C ARG A 71 -13.61 0.99 -2.12
N THR A 72 -13.00 1.39 -3.22
CA THR A 72 -11.64 1.91 -3.23
C THR A 72 -11.64 3.34 -2.73
N ASP A 73 -10.90 3.59 -1.67
CA ASP A 73 -10.62 4.90 -1.13
C ASP A 73 -9.21 5.34 -1.52
N VAL A 74 -8.87 6.60 -1.20
CA VAL A 74 -7.55 7.17 -1.48
C VAL A 74 -6.94 7.71 -0.20
N ALA A 75 -5.75 7.25 0.16
CA ALA A 75 -4.97 7.79 1.27
C ALA A 75 -3.73 8.54 0.76
N LEU A 76 -3.26 9.51 1.55
CA LEU A 76 -2.04 10.27 1.25
C LEU A 76 -1.02 10.06 2.36
N LEU A 77 0.12 9.48 2.02
CA LEU A 77 1.26 9.38 2.94
C LEU A 77 2.37 10.31 2.45
N ARG A 78 2.98 11.06 3.36
CA ARG A 78 4.09 11.95 3.02
C ARG A 78 5.41 11.40 3.53
N GLN A 79 6.34 11.19 2.60
CA GLN A 79 7.70 10.73 2.86
C GLN A 79 8.70 11.90 3.05
N ASP A 80 8.20 13.14 3.07
CA ASP A 80 8.94 14.33 3.50
C ASP A 80 8.56 14.74 4.93
N ALA A 81 9.52 15.30 5.66
CA ALA A 81 9.30 15.80 7.01
C ALA A 81 8.18 16.87 7.10
N GLY A 82 7.42 16.85 8.20
CA GLY A 82 6.48 17.90 8.57
C GLY A 82 4.99 17.55 8.44
N TRP A 83 4.64 16.31 8.08
CA TRP A 83 3.31 15.75 8.33
C TRP A 83 3.34 14.84 9.55
N VAL A 84 2.23 14.82 10.29
CA VAL A 84 2.01 13.94 11.46
C VAL A 84 0.68 13.19 11.35
N THR A 85 0.01 13.33 10.21
CA THR A 85 -1.33 12.82 9.92
C THR A 85 -1.32 12.07 8.59
N MET A 86 -2.33 11.23 8.36
CA MET A 86 -2.59 10.56 7.09
C MET A 86 -4.02 10.87 6.64
N PRO A 87 -4.21 11.77 5.65
CA PRO A 87 -5.52 12.02 5.09
C PRO A 87 -6.05 10.81 4.32
N VAL A 88 -7.35 10.52 4.47
CA VAL A 88 -8.07 9.50 3.69
C VAL A 88 -9.31 10.13 3.08
N ALA A 89 -9.53 9.91 1.80
CA ALA A 89 -10.74 10.27 1.07
C ALA A 89 -11.56 9.00 0.82
N PHE A 90 -12.59 8.80 1.65
CA PHE A 90 -13.54 7.70 1.49
C PHE A 90 -14.45 7.96 0.31
N SER A 91 -14.50 7.01 -0.61
CA SER A 91 -15.31 7.10 -1.81
C SER A 91 -16.80 6.94 -1.49
N GLU A 92 -17.66 7.64 -2.22
CA GLU A 92 -19.11 7.50 -2.10
C GLU A 92 -19.73 6.93 -3.37
N THR A 93 -20.87 6.24 -3.26
CA THR A 93 -21.52 5.58 -4.42
C THR A 93 -21.94 6.55 -5.54
N ASP A 94 -22.03 7.84 -5.24
CA ASP A 94 -22.35 8.91 -6.19
C ASP A 94 -21.10 9.60 -6.78
N GLY A 95 -19.90 9.12 -6.43
CA GLY A 95 -18.61 9.68 -6.84
C GLY A 95 -18.17 10.93 -6.07
N SER A 96 -18.86 11.28 -4.99
CA SER A 96 -18.33 12.21 -3.98
C SER A 96 -17.34 11.51 -3.04
N PHE A 97 -16.66 12.28 -2.19
CA PHE A 97 -15.72 11.73 -1.21
C PHE A 97 -15.91 12.38 0.17
N THR A 98 -15.86 11.56 1.21
CA THR A 98 -15.80 11.99 2.61
C THR A 98 -14.35 11.96 3.07
N VAL A 99 -13.79 13.10 3.49
CA VAL A 99 -12.37 13.21 3.84
C VAL A 99 -12.14 13.25 5.35
N THR A 100 -11.22 12.42 5.84
CA THR A 100 -10.66 12.46 7.20
C THR A 100 -9.17 12.80 7.15
N ASN A 101 -8.62 13.23 8.29
CA ASN A 101 -7.19 13.53 8.40
C ASN A 101 -6.75 13.40 9.85
N GLU A 102 -6.45 12.17 10.25
CA GLU A 102 -6.14 11.82 11.63
C GLU A 102 -4.63 11.68 11.87
N PRO A 103 -4.14 11.96 13.09
CA PRO A 103 -2.76 11.70 13.47
C PRO A 103 -2.39 10.22 13.35
N ILE A 104 -1.18 9.93 12.86
CA ILE A 104 -0.66 8.55 12.73
C ILE A 104 0.59 8.30 13.58
N GLY A 105 0.82 9.15 14.58
CA GLY A 105 1.89 8.99 15.56
C GLY A 105 3.29 8.89 14.93
N ASP A 106 4.11 7.97 15.45
CA ASP A 106 5.49 7.78 15.01
C ASP A 106 5.62 7.27 13.57
N PHE A 107 4.57 6.65 13.02
CA PHE A 107 4.55 6.14 11.64
C PHE A 107 4.85 7.24 10.62
N ALA A 108 4.33 8.45 10.83
CA ALA A 108 4.61 9.60 9.97
C ALA A 108 6.11 9.95 9.94
N SER A 109 6.82 9.79 11.05
CA SER A 109 8.26 10.02 11.12
C SER A 109 9.03 8.90 10.42
N TRP A 110 8.64 7.64 10.66
CA TRP A 110 9.25 6.48 10.02
C TRP A 110 9.11 6.49 8.49
N ALA A 111 7.98 6.94 7.97
CA ALA A 111 7.73 7.08 6.52
C ALA A 111 8.72 8.04 5.82
N THR A 112 9.39 8.93 6.56
CA THR A 112 10.37 9.87 6.00
C THR A 112 11.81 9.33 5.97
N ALA A 113 12.03 8.13 6.50
CA ALA A 113 13.36 7.53 6.47
C ALA A 113 13.78 7.17 5.04
N SER A 114 15.07 7.30 4.73
CA SER A 114 15.60 6.92 3.42
C SER A 114 15.40 5.42 3.15
N GLY A 115 15.12 5.09 1.89
CA GLY A 115 14.95 3.71 1.44
C GLY A 115 13.69 3.04 2.01
N VAL A 116 12.72 3.81 2.49
CA VAL A 116 11.42 3.29 2.88
C VAL A 116 10.56 3.08 1.65
N GLU A 117 10.08 1.86 1.51
CA GLU A 117 9.04 1.44 0.59
C GLU A 117 7.72 1.35 1.36
N VAL A 118 6.65 1.83 0.73
CA VAL A 118 5.30 1.85 1.30
C VAL A 118 4.51 0.73 0.66
N LEU A 119 3.96 -0.14 1.50
CA LEU A 119 3.20 -1.31 1.09
C LEU A 119 1.76 -1.14 1.56
N THR A 120 0.80 -1.58 0.74
CA THR A 120 -0.63 -1.61 1.10
C THR A 120 -1.19 -3.02 1.04
N GLY A 121 -2.16 -3.30 1.90
CA GLY A 121 -2.89 -4.55 1.94
C GLY A 121 -3.54 -4.78 3.31
N ASP A 122 -4.40 -5.79 3.41
CA ASP A 122 -5.00 -6.20 4.69
C ASP A 122 -4.00 -7.05 5.48
N PHE A 123 -3.22 -6.45 6.39
CA PHE A 123 -2.16 -7.15 7.11
C PHE A 123 -2.69 -7.87 8.36
N ASN A 124 -3.85 -7.46 8.89
CA ASN A 124 -4.41 -8.03 10.12
C ASN A 124 -5.61 -8.99 9.89
N GLY A 125 -6.18 -9.03 8.69
CA GLY A 125 -7.28 -9.91 8.28
C GLY A 125 -8.68 -9.34 8.57
N ASP A 126 -8.80 -8.02 8.74
CA ASP A 126 -10.07 -7.35 9.02
C ASP A 126 -10.84 -6.88 7.76
N ASN A 127 -10.29 -7.16 6.58
CA ASN A 127 -10.76 -6.76 5.25
C ASN A 127 -10.67 -5.26 4.95
N ARG A 128 -9.81 -4.53 5.67
CA ARG A 128 -9.45 -3.16 5.33
C ARG A 128 -8.01 -3.10 4.84
N THR A 129 -7.73 -2.09 4.03
CA THR A 129 -6.38 -1.81 3.56
C THR A 129 -5.61 -1.12 4.68
N ASP A 130 -4.56 -1.76 5.12
CA ASP A 130 -3.56 -1.21 6.03
C ASP A 130 -2.35 -0.69 5.23
N VAL A 131 -1.45 0.02 5.93
CA VAL A 131 -0.20 0.52 5.34
C VAL A 131 0.98 0.00 6.13
N ALA A 132 1.95 -0.62 5.47
CA ALA A 132 3.20 -1.05 6.08
C ALA A 132 4.41 -0.32 5.48
N LEU A 133 5.47 -0.19 6.27
CA LEU A 133 6.74 0.41 5.84
C LEU A 133 7.83 -0.64 5.90
N LEU A 134 8.47 -0.91 4.76
CA LEU A 134 9.66 -1.73 4.69
C LEU A 134 10.85 -0.86 4.32
N ARG A 135 11.94 -0.94 5.08
CA ARG A 135 13.14 -0.17 4.77
C ARG A 135 14.18 -1.06 4.07
N GLN A 136 14.48 -0.72 2.83
CA GLN A 136 15.51 -1.35 1.99
C GLN A 136 16.91 -0.74 2.20
N ASP A 137 17.03 0.23 3.12
CA ASP A 137 18.30 0.71 3.65
C ASP A 137 18.62 0.10 5.02
N ALA A 138 19.91 -0.07 5.32
CA ALA A 138 20.35 -0.54 6.63
C ALA A 138 19.87 0.36 7.78
N GLY A 139 19.41 -0.24 8.88
CA GLY A 139 19.17 0.44 10.15
C GLY A 139 17.80 0.19 10.78
N TRP A 140 16.91 -0.56 10.13
CA TRP A 140 15.71 -1.11 10.77
C TRP A 140 15.88 -2.60 11.04
N GLY A 141 15.29 -3.08 12.12
CA GLY A 141 15.12 -4.50 12.44
C GLY A 141 13.64 -4.87 12.61
N THR A 142 12.75 -3.95 12.26
CA THR A 142 11.32 -3.99 12.48
C THR A 142 10.60 -3.58 11.20
N MET A 143 9.30 -3.85 11.14
CA MET A 143 8.40 -3.41 10.07
C MET A 143 7.17 -2.74 10.69
N PRO A 144 7.08 -1.41 10.64
CA PRO A 144 5.88 -0.70 11.08
C PRO A 144 4.66 -1.04 10.23
N VAL A 145 3.50 -1.21 10.88
CA VAL A 145 2.20 -1.35 10.21
C VAL A 145 1.21 -0.40 10.86
N ALA A 146 0.49 0.37 10.04
CA ALA A 146 -0.63 1.20 10.42
C ALA A 146 -1.92 0.51 10.01
N PHE A 147 -2.59 -0.11 10.99
CA PHE A 147 -3.90 -0.75 10.78
C PHE A 147 -4.97 0.31 10.61
N SER A 148 -5.74 0.26 9.52
CA SER A 148 -6.78 1.23 9.28
C SER A 148 -7.97 1.00 10.20
N ASP A 149 -8.55 2.08 10.72
CA ASP A 149 -9.79 2.05 11.50
C ASP A 149 -10.98 2.58 10.68
N THR A 150 -12.21 2.16 11.00
CA THR A 150 -13.40 2.46 10.18
C THR A 150 -13.72 3.97 10.11
N ASP A 151 -13.15 4.76 11.01
CA ASP A 151 -13.31 6.21 11.08
C ASP A 151 -12.15 6.98 10.40
N GLY A 152 -11.20 6.26 9.79
CA GLY A 152 -10.01 6.82 9.14
C GLY A 152 -8.87 7.18 10.08
N SER A 153 -8.97 6.80 11.36
CA SER A 153 -7.81 6.73 12.23
C SER A 153 -6.99 5.46 11.95
N PHE A 154 -5.82 5.35 12.58
CA PHE A 154 -4.92 4.21 12.38
C PHE A 154 -4.34 3.73 13.71
N THR A 155 -4.32 2.42 13.90
CA THR A 155 -3.64 1.76 15.01
C THR A 155 -2.27 1.28 14.55
N VAL A 156 -1.21 1.92 15.07
CA VAL A 156 0.18 1.66 14.64
C VAL A 156 0.87 0.61 15.51
N THR A 157 1.50 -0.37 14.87
CA THR A 157 2.41 -1.35 15.46
C THR A 157 3.80 -1.24 14.82
N ASN A 158 4.83 -1.75 15.49
CA ASN A 158 6.19 -1.76 14.97
C ASN A 158 6.98 -2.93 15.57
N GLU A 159 6.80 -4.09 14.98
CA GLU A 159 7.32 -5.35 15.52
C GLU A 159 8.62 -5.79 14.82
N PRO A 160 9.52 -6.51 15.52
CA PRO A 160 10.71 -7.09 14.89
C PRO A 160 10.36 -8.09 13.78
N ILE A 161 11.06 -8.00 12.65
CA ILE A 161 10.89 -8.90 11.49
C ILE A 161 12.15 -9.77 11.24
N GLY A 162 12.99 -9.91 12.27
CA GLY A 162 14.14 -10.80 12.26
C GLY A 162 15.12 -10.56 11.10
N ASN A 163 15.55 -11.63 10.43
CA ASN A 163 16.51 -11.54 9.33
C ASN A 163 15.91 -10.94 8.04
N PHE A 164 14.58 -10.89 7.93
CA PHE A 164 13.91 -10.32 6.76
C PHE A 164 14.32 -8.87 6.53
N ALA A 165 14.44 -8.08 7.61
CA ALA A 165 14.90 -6.70 7.53
C ALA A 165 16.31 -6.58 6.92
N ASN A 166 17.21 -7.55 7.16
CA ASN A 166 18.54 -7.52 6.56
C ASN A 166 18.49 -7.93 5.09
N TRP A 167 17.71 -8.98 4.76
CA TRP A 167 17.56 -9.44 3.38
C TRP A 167 16.93 -8.37 2.49
N ALA A 168 16.00 -7.57 3.01
CA ALA A 168 15.39 -6.45 2.29
C ALA A 168 16.39 -5.37 1.85
N THR A 169 17.59 -5.33 2.45
CA THR A 169 18.65 -4.36 2.12
C THR A 169 19.66 -4.86 1.09
N ASP A 170 19.57 -6.12 0.67
CA ASP A 170 20.43 -6.66 -0.38
C ASP A 170 20.11 -5.98 -1.72
N SER A 171 21.13 -5.80 -2.57
CA SER A 171 20.92 -5.22 -3.90
C SER A 171 20.04 -6.10 -4.79
N GLY A 172 19.22 -5.45 -5.62
CA GLY A 172 18.36 -6.12 -6.59
C GLY A 172 17.22 -6.90 -5.94
N VAL A 173 16.86 -6.59 -4.69
CA VAL A 173 15.69 -7.13 -4.02
C VAL A 173 14.45 -6.35 -4.45
N GLU A 174 13.47 -7.11 -4.91
CA GLU A 174 12.13 -6.68 -5.25
C GLU A 174 11.19 -7.16 -4.12
N VAL A 175 10.27 -6.29 -3.72
CA VAL A 175 9.32 -6.54 -2.63
C VAL A 175 7.97 -6.82 -3.23
N LEU A 176 7.34 -7.90 -2.78
CA LEU A 176 6.06 -8.37 -3.29
C LEU A 176 5.09 -8.49 -2.12
N THR A 177 3.86 -8.04 -2.33
CA THR A 177 2.76 -8.22 -1.36
C THR A 177 1.74 -9.21 -1.92
N GLY A 178 1.13 -9.99 -1.03
CA GLY A 178 0.06 -10.92 -1.39
C GLY A 178 -0.20 -11.96 -0.32
N ASP A 179 -1.30 -12.69 -0.41
CA ASP A 179 -1.60 -13.81 0.49
C ASP A 179 -0.84 -15.07 0.04
N PHE A 180 0.33 -15.31 0.63
CA PHE A 180 1.22 -16.39 0.22
C PHE A 180 0.92 -17.71 0.93
N ASN A 181 0.13 -17.69 2.01
CA ASN A 181 -0.20 -18.89 2.81
C ASN A 181 -1.70 -19.27 2.80
N GLY A 182 -2.57 -18.45 2.22
CA GLY A 182 -4.00 -18.67 2.10
C GLY A 182 -4.82 -18.30 3.35
N ASP A 183 -4.29 -17.45 4.23
CA ASP A 183 -4.98 -17.04 5.46
C ASP A 183 -5.81 -15.76 5.31
N ASN A 184 -5.82 -15.18 4.10
CA ASN A 184 -6.48 -13.91 3.73
C ASN A 184 -5.87 -12.66 4.35
N ARG A 185 -4.60 -12.72 4.79
CA ARG A 185 -3.81 -11.54 5.11
C ARG A 185 -2.78 -11.30 4.02
N THR A 186 -2.38 -10.04 3.89
CA THR A 186 -1.30 -9.63 3.01
C THR A 186 0.01 -9.96 3.69
N ASP A 187 0.76 -10.87 3.09
CA ASP A 187 2.13 -11.20 3.47
C ASP A 187 3.12 -10.41 2.60
N VAL A 188 4.40 -10.44 2.97
CA VAL A 188 5.48 -9.80 2.18
C VAL A 188 6.53 -10.83 1.78
N ALA A 189 6.85 -10.91 0.48
CA ALA A 189 7.93 -11.73 -0.03
C ALA A 189 9.04 -10.87 -0.62
N LEU A 190 10.27 -11.37 -0.55
CA LEU A 190 11.44 -10.78 -1.20
C LEU A 190 11.92 -11.70 -2.32
N LEU A 191 12.10 -11.14 -3.50
CA LEU A 191 12.76 -11.83 -4.61
C LEU A 191 13.96 -11.03 -5.08
N ARG A 192 15.10 -11.70 -5.23
CA ARG A 192 16.31 -11.05 -5.70
C ARG A 192 16.52 -11.31 -7.20
N GLN A 193 16.59 -10.24 -7.98
CA GLN A 193 16.92 -10.26 -9.41
C GLN A 193 18.43 -10.17 -9.69
N ASP A 194 19.24 -9.95 -8.66
CA ASP A 194 20.68 -10.14 -8.69
C ASP A 194 21.08 -11.58 -8.31
N ALA A 195 22.21 -12.05 -8.84
CA ALA A 195 22.77 -13.33 -8.44
C ALA A 195 23.14 -13.36 -6.94
N GLY A 196 22.90 -14.50 -6.28
CA GLY A 196 23.38 -14.78 -4.93
C GLY A 196 22.35 -15.32 -3.96
N TRP A 197 21.06 -15.36 -4.33
CA TRP A 197 20.03 -16.06 -3.57
C TRP A 197 19.62 -17.36 -4.27
N GLY A 198 19.28 -18.37 -3.48
CA GLY A 198 18.66 -19.63 -3.95
C GLY A 198 17.31 -19.89 -3.28
N THR A 199 16.76 -18.86 -2.64
CA THR A 199 15.63 -18.89 -1.74
C THR A 199 14.74 -17.67 -1.95
N MET A 200 13.53 -17.72 -1.40
CA MET A 200 12.59 -16.61 -1.33
C MET A 200 12.20 -16.42 0.14
N PRO A 201 12.68 -15.36 0.80
CA PRO A 201 12.17 -14.97 2.10
C PRO A 201 10.71 -14.54 2.01
N VAL A 202 9.89 -15.00 2.97
CA VAL A 202 8.50 -14.58 3.13
C VAL A 202 8.26 -14.24 4.59
N ALA A 203 7.73 -13.06 4.86
CA ALA A 203 7.20 -12.63 6.14
C ALA A 203 5.68 -12.80 6.11
N PHE A 204 5.21 -13.86 6.77
CA PHE A 204 3.78 -14.10 6.94
C PHE A 204 3.23 -13.17 8.02
N SER A 205 2.19 -12.42 7.71
CA SER A 205 1.65 -11.42 8.64
C SER A 205 0.86 -12.09 9.74
N ASP A 206 0.99 -11.59 10.97
CA ASP A 206 0.19 -12.00 12.13
C ASP A 206 -0.84 -10.90 12.48
N SER A 207 -2.00 -11.28 13.05
CA SER A 207 -3.13 -10.34 13.23
C SER A 207 -2.85 -9.21 14.24
N ASP A 208 -1.74 -9.32 14.97
CA ASP A 208 -1.26 -8.32 15.93
C ASP A 208 -0.15 -7.43 15.37
N GLY A 209 0.21 -7.58 14.10
CA GLY A 209 1.27 -6.81 13.43
C GLY A 209 2.67 -7.40 13.56
N SER A 210 2.80 -8.55 14.22
CA SER A 210 4.02 -9.35 14.14
C SER A 210 4.09 -10.13 12.83
N PHE A 211 5.24 -10.75 12.56
CA PHE A 211 5.46 -11.51 11.33
C PHE A 211 6.19 -12.82 11.63
N THR A 212 5.72 -13.90 11.01
CA THR A 212 6.40 -15.19 10.98
C THR A 212 7.25 -15.30 9.71
N VAL A 213 8.57 -15.23 9.87
CA VAL A 213 9.50 -15.22 8.73
C VAL A 213 9.98 -16.62 8.37
N THR A 214 9.93 -16.93 7.07
CA THR A 214 10.54 -18.12 6.46
C THR A 214 11.52 -17.73 5.35
N ASN A 215 12.39 -18.67 4.97
CA ASN A 215 13.33 -18.46 3.87
C ASN A 215 13.68 -19.81 3.24
N GLU A 216 12.86 -20.21 2.27
CA GLU A 216 12.89 -21.55 1.70
C GLU A 216 13.46 -21.55 0.28
N SER A 217 14.05 -22.68 -0.12
CA SER A 217 14.60 -22.82 -1.46
C SER A 217 13.50 -22.83 -2.52
N ILE A 218 13.67 -22.00 -3.55
CA ILE A 218 12.79 -21.95 -4.73
C ILE A 218 13.40 -22.66 -5.94
N GLY A 219 14.46 -23.44 -5.72
CA GLY A 219 15.16 -24.20 -6.76
C GLY A 219 15.64 -23.32 -7.92
N ASN A 220 15.40 -23.77 -9.15
CA ASN A 220 15.84 -23.07 -10.35
C ASN A 220 15.13 -21.74 -10.60
N PHE A 221 14.00 -21.48 -9.92
CA PHE A 221 13.29 -20.21 -10.08
C PHE A 221 14.19 -19.02 -9.71
N ALA A 222 15.03 -19.17 -8.68
CA ALA A 222 15.99 -18.14 -8.30
C ALA A 222 16.96 -17.78 -9.43
N ASN A 223 17.38 -18.75 -10.25
CA ASN A 223 18.24 -18.47 -11.39
C ASN A 223 17.48 -17.78 -12.52
N TRP A 224 16.26 -18.24 -12.83
CA TRP A 224 15.41 -17.62 -13.85
C TRP A 224 15.06 -16.19 -13.51
N ALA A 225 14.82 -15.87 -12.23
CA ALA A 225 14.56 -14.51 -11.78
C ALA A 225 15.71 -13.53 -12.07
N THR A 226 16.94 -14.03 -12.23
CA THR A 226 18.14 -13.22 -12.52
C THR A 226 18.48 -13.15 -14.01
N ASP A 227 17.73 -13.84 -14.87
CA ASP A 227 17.97 -13.81 -16.31
C ASP A 227 17.66 -12.42 -16.88
N SER A 228 18.51 -11.95 -17.80
CA SER A 228 18.34 -10.63 -18.42
C SER A 228 17.02 -10.55 -19.19
N GLY A 229 16.22 -9.52 -18.90
CA GLY A 229 14.93 -9.27 -19.53
C GLY A 229 13.76 -9.97 -18.84
N VAL A 230 13.97 -10.60 -17.68
CA VAL A 230 12.87 -11.09 -16.84
C VAL A 230 12.27 -9.96 -16.03
N GLU A 231 10.94 -9.93 -16.02
CA GLU A 231 10.11 -9.01 -15.25
C GLU A 231 9.27 -9.84 -14.27
N ILE A 232 9.15 -9.37 -13.03
CA ILE A 232 8.29 -10.02 -12.04
C ILE A 232 6.86 -9.57 -12.30
N LEU A 233 5.95 -10.54 -12.34
CA LEU A 233 4.51 -10.31 -12.44
C LEU A 233 3.92 -10.77 -11.10
N ALA A 234 3.46 -9.84 -10.29
CA ALA A 234 2.82 -10.09 -9.00
C ALA A 234 1.63 -9.16 -8.83
#